data_AF-A0A2E8CYD7-F1
#
_entry.id   AF-A0A2E8CYD7-F1
#
_cell.length_a   1.000
_cell.length_b   1.000
_cell.length_c   1.000
_cell.angle_alpha   90.00
_cell.angle_beta   90.00
_cell.angle_gamma   90.00
#
_symmetry.space_group_name_H-M   'P 1'
#
loop_
_entity.id
_entity.type
_entity.pdbx_description
1 polymer ?
#
loop_
_entity_poly.entity_id
_entity_poly.type
_entity_poly.pdbx_seq_one_letter_code
_entity_poly.pdbx_strand_id
1 'polypeptide(L)'
;MTSTAVRSESNKRSPASNHLAGTLSPMSASLLNADSFPLDRRFGTDREFRIVPARPGDHHAIHCLLVSTLHRPSSSEFQAQHEDPFYEPSDRLVVKRDEQVVAHSRVWNRELHFGQRILPVSTLSDLAVLPEYRNEGCASELLRAAEQTMFAGGTKIGFLRTQNSEFFADRGWVRCGRHSHSIAGARDILSRLQERQASPRDPLSPPVEPLNIRMWRHVEQAALMRLYEECTGDTYGPLVRTEPYWRWLISRRAYDRIYVAIDGPDKLELNDKLTPIVGYAVMHEGQILELVTTPDHPDAAEQLLARACGDAIEHDLHYVRLDAAPDFPLHDTFAAAGGRRCNSEVDNSEVMMTKLFDPMSFLEDSLAEIHRRAKAAKLALPFDLGLLIDDERFAISVRQRSVKLLPGKLGRSYFECGLRELTQMLLGHLDIEESVESEAIRASTRTAIDAARVLFPRLPIWRPAFDSMPA
;
A
#
# COMPACT_ATOMS: atom_id res chain seq x y z
N MET A 1 -20.30 24.15 -72.79
CA MET A 1 -19.96 25.36 -73.57
C MET A 1 -20.91 26.47 -73.17
N THR A 2 -20.47 27.35 -72.26
CA THR A 2 -20.95 28.73 -71.93
C THR A 2 -20.21 29.11 -70.64
N SER A 3 -19.01 29.68 -70.68
CA SER A 3 -18.65 31.10 -70.92
C SER A 3 -19.25 32.03 -69.84
N THR A 4 -18.50 32.44 -68.80
CA THR A 4 -17.54 33.58 -68.69
C THR A 4 -18.16 34.69 -67.82
N ALA A 5 -17.56 34.99 -66.66
CA ALA A 5 -17.03 36.31 -66.23
C ALA A 5 -17.93 37.06 -65.21
N VAL A 6 -17.48 37.92 -64.28
CA VAL A 6 -16.17 38.41 -63.78
C VAL A 6 -16.45 39.22 -62.50
N ARG A 7 -15.51 39.18 -61.52
CA ARG A 7 -15.15 40.15 -60.44
C ARG A 7 -16.23 40.88 -59.61
N SER A 8 -16.05 40.88 -58.29
CA SER A 8 -15.39 42.00 -57.55
C SER A 8 -15.33 41.76 -56.03
N GLU A 9 -14.32 42.38 -55.43
CA GLU A 9 -13.87 42.29 -54.04
C GLU A 9 -14.89 42.81 -53.01
N SER A 10 -14.86 42.28 -51.78
CA SER A 10 -14.89 43.13 -50.58
C SER A 10 -14.53 42.37 -49.30
N ASN A 11 -13.45 42.88 -48.73
CA ASN A 11 -12.92 42.74 -47.38
C ASN A 11 -14.01 42.81 -46.27
N LYS A 12 -14.05 41.83 -45.35
CA LYS A 12 -14.60 42.03 -43.99
C LYS A 12 -13.87 41.15 -42.97
N ARG A 13 -13.08 41.84 -42.14
CA ARG A 13 -12.56 41.39 -40.85
C ARG A 13 -13.67 41.32 -39.80
N SER A 14 -13.37 40.53 -38.74
CA SER A 14 -13.82 40.59 -37.34
C SER A 14 -14.82 39.52 -36.88
N PRO A 15 -14.85 39.14 -35.57
CA PRO A 15 -13.86 39.38 -34.50
C PRO A 15 -13.50 38.17 -33.61
N ALA A 16 -12.39 38.39 -32.90
CA ALA A 16 -11.91 37.78 -31.67
C ALA A 16 -12.91 37.03 -30.77
N SER A 17 -12.55 35.80 -30.43
CA SER A 17 -12.94 35.09 -29.21
C SER A 17 -11.84 35.27 -28.15
N ASN A 18 -11.90 36.39 -27.42
CA ASN A 18 -11.27 36.53 -26.11
C ASN A 18 -12.33 36.22 -25.06
N HIS A 19 -12.11 35.22 -24.20
CA HIS A 19 -12.19 35.41 -22.75
C HIS A 19 -11.79 34.14 -21.97
N LEU A 20 -10.70 34.31 -21.22
CA LEU A 20 -10.48 33.84 -19.86
C LEU A 20 -10.19 32.35 -19.68
N ALA A 21 -9.01 31.96 -20.15
CA ALA A 21 -8.16 31.04 -19.42
C ALA A 21 -7.86 31.67 -18.04
N GLY A 22 -8.58 31.24 -17.02
CA GLY A 22 -8.19 31.47 -15.64
C GLY A 22 -6.90 30.69 -15.39
N THR A 23 -5.81 31.43 -15.25
CA THR A 23 -4.50 30.94 -14.87
C THR A 23 -4.60 30.24 -13.51
N LEU A 24 -4.66 28.91 -13.53
CA LEU A 24 -4.32 28.09 -12.37
C LEU A 24 -2.86 28.42 -12.02
N SER A 25 -2.62 28.90 -10.80
CA SER A 25 -1.25 28.98 -10.28
C SER A 25 -0.72 27.55 -10.10
N PRO A 26 0.49 27.24 -10.59
CA PRO A 26 1.05 25.90 -10.48
C PRO A 26 1.75 25.76 -9.11
N MET A 27 1.02 25.54 -8.02
CA MET A 27 1.62 25.08 -6.76
C MET A 27 1.45 23.57 -6.61
N SER A 28 2.26 22.86 -7.39
CA SER A 28 2.67 21.45 -7.25
C SER A 28 3.48 20.97 -8.47
N ALA A 29 3.36 21.66 -9.61
CA ALA A 29 4.15 21.35 -10.81
C ALA A 29 5.61 21.86 -10.78
N SER A 30 5.97 22.74 -9.83
CA SER A 30 7.31 23.38 -9.79
C SER A 30 8.43 22.53 -9.18
N LEU A 31 8.16 21.28 -8.76
CA LEU A 31 9.20 20.36 -8.28
C LEU A 31 9.36 19.06 -9.10
N LEU A 32 8.51 18.82 -10.10
CA LEU A 32 8.60 17.64 -10.97
C LEU A 32 8.16 18.01 -12.40
N ASN A 33 8.94 18.87 -13.07
CA ASN A 33 8.86 18.96 -14.53
C ASN A 33 9.27 17.59 -15.11
N ALA A 34 8.32 16.89 -15.72
CA ALA A 34 8.50 15.60 -16.38
C ALA A 34 9.28 15.68 -17.71
N ASP A 35 9.65 16.89 -18.15
CA ASP A 35 10.49 17.10 -19.32
C ASP A 35 11.96 16.82 -18.98
N SER A 36 12.34 15.56 -19.13
CA SER A 36 13.72 15.06 -19.20
C SER A 36 14.62 15.54 -18.06
N PHE A 37 14.45 14.98 -16.87
CA PHE A 37 15.55 14.96 -15.91
C PHE A 37 16.60 13.96 -16.45
N PRO A 38 17.81 14.40 -16.88
CA PRO A 38 18.83 13.43 -17.20
C PRO A 38 19.16 12.72 -15.87
N LEU A 39 18.87 11.42 -15.82
CA LEU A 39 19.29 10.51 -14.75
C LEU A 39 20.82 10.40 -14.64
N ASP A 40 21.59 11.25 -15.34
CA ASP A 40 23.01 11.50 -15.20
C ASP A 40 23.21 12.95 -14.71
N ARG A 41 23.02 13.17 -13.41
CA ARG A 41 23.20 14.48 -12.77
C ARG A 41 24.42 14.46 -11.86
N ARG A 42 25.21 15.53 -11.94
CA ARG A 42 26.34 15.76 -11.03
C ARG A 42 26.02 16.76 -9.91
N PHE A 43 26.58 16.54 -8.73
CA PHE A 43 26.44 17.40 -7.54
C PHE A 43 27.69 17.35 -6.64
N GLY A 44 27.72 18.15 -5.58
CA GLY A 44 28.90 18.33 -4.70
C GLY A 44 29.76 19.53 -5.07
N THR A 45 30.73 19.86 -4.22
CA THR A 45 31.52 21.11 -4.26
C THR A 45 32.34 21.28 -5.53
N ASP A 46 32.59 20.20 -6.28
CA ASP A 46 33.21 20.20 -7.61
C ASP A 46 32.49 19.28 -8.63
N ARG A 47 31.19 19.00 -8.42
CA ARG A 47 30.43 18.04 -9.26
C ARG A 47 31.06 16.63 -9.33
N GLU A 48 31.71 16.22 -8.24
CA GLU A 48 32.40 14.93 -8.14
C GLU A 48 31.46 13.74 -8.02
N PHE A 49 30.24 13.96 -7.51
CA PHE A 49 29.24 12.92 -7.38
C PHE A 49 28.35 12.90 -8.60
N ARG A 50 28.03 11.69 -9.07
CA ARG A 50 27.12 11.44 -10.19
C ARG A 50 26.03 10.47 -9.76
N ILE A 51 24.77 10.85 -9.93
CA ILE A 51 23.63 9.91 -9.80
C ILE A 51 23.41 9.25 -11.14
N VAL A 52 23.30 7.92 -11.16
CA VAL A 52 22.91 7.13 -12.33
C VAL A 52 22.04 5.94 -11.94
N PRO A 53 21.22 5.41 -12.87
CA PRO A 53 20.66 4.08 -12.74
C PRO A 53 21.80 3.06 -12.73
N ALA A 54 21.66 2.02 -11.90
CA ALA A 54 22.63 0.95 -11.83
C ALA A 54 22.61 0.10 -13.09
N ARG A 55 23.73 -0.58 -13.32
CA ARG A 55 23.89 -1.59 -14.36
C ARG A 55 24.17 -2.95 -13.71
N PRO A 56 24.03 -4.07 -14.44
CA PRO A 56 24.38 -5.39 -13.91
C PRO A 56 25.79 -5.46 -13.29
N GLY A 57 26.76 -4.73 -13.84
CA GLY A 57 28.13 -4.65 -13.31
C GLY A 57 28.25 -3.98 -11.94
N ASP A 58 27.25 -3.20 -11.52
CA ASP A 58 27.25 -2.51 -10.22
C ASP A 58 26.74 -3.40 -9.09
N HIS A 59 26.11 -4.54 -9.38
CA HIS A 59 25.43 -5.38 -8.38
C HIS A 59 26.33 -5.82 -7.23
N HIS A 60 27.58 -6.20 -7.52
CA HIS A 60 28.53 -6.62 -6.47
C HIS A 60 28.88 -5.45 -5.54
N ALA A 61 29.20 -4.28 -6.11
CA ALA A 61 29.52 -3.09 -5.32
C ALA A 61 28.32 -2.63 -4.47
N ILE A 62 27.10 -2.71 -5.02
CA ILE A 62 25.86 -2.44 -4.31
C ILE A 62 25.69 -3.40 -3.14
N HIS A 63 25.86 -4.71 -3.34
CA HIS A 63 25.73 -5.70 -2.26
C HIS A 63 26.73 -5.45 -1.13
N CYS A 64 28.01 -5.20 -1.46
CA CYS A 64 29.03 -4.85 -0.47
C CYS A 64 28.68 -3.57 0.29
N LEU A 65 28.16 -2.54 -0.38
CA LEU A 65 27.70 -1.32 0.27
C LEU A 65 26.54 -1.59 1.23
N LEU A 66 25.54 -2.37 0.82
CA LEU A 66 24.37 -2.67 1.64
C LEU A 66 24.74 -3.50 2.87
N VAL A 67 25.56 -4.54 2.71
CA VAL A 67 26.04 -5.35 3.84
C VAL A 67 26.87 -4.51 4.82
N SER A 68 27.75 -3.64 4.33
CA SER A 68 28.59 -2.80 5.21
C SER A 68 27.83 -1.68 5.92
N THR A 69 26.71 -1.21 5.38
CA THR A 69 25.96 -0.08 5.94
C THR A 69 24.68 -0.47 6.67
N LEU A 70 23.94 -1.44 6.12
CA LEU A 70 22.63 -1.88 6.63
C LEU A 70 22.68 -3.29 7.25
N HIS A 71 23.80 -4.02 7.11
CA HIS A 71 23.95 -5.42 7.56
C HIS A 71 22.95 -6.39 6.92
N ARG A 72 22.42 -6.02 5.75
CA ARG A 72 21.44 -6.75 4.96
C ARG A 72 21.48 -6.22 3.52
N PRO A 73 20.94 -6.93 2.53
CA PRO A 73 20.40 -8.30 2.58
C PRO A 73 21.51 -9.37 2.65
N SER A 74 21.12 -10.61 3.00
CA SER A 74 22.00 -11.77 2.82
C SER A 74 22.32 -12.01 1.33
N SER A 75 23.32 -12.83 1.00
CA SER A 75 23.63 -13.13 -0.40
C SER A 75 22.48 -13.86 -1.11
N SER A 76 21.77 -14.76 -0.42
CA SER A 76 20.60 -15.46 -0.96
C SER A 76 19.42 -14.51 -1.17
N GLU A 77 19.18 -13.60 -0.22
CA GLU A 77 18.13 -12.60 -0.34
C GLU A 77 18.43 -11.61 -1.48
N PHE A 78 19.67 -11.15 -1.62
CA PHE A 78 20.07 -10.28 -2.74
C PHE A 78 19.91 -10.97 -4.09
N GLN A 79 20.24 -12.26 -4.17
CA GLN A 79 20.01 -13.05 -5.38
C GLN A 79 18.52 -13.22 -5.68
N ALA A 80 17.70 -13.52 -4.67
CA ALA A 80 16.25 -13.60 -4.84
C ALA A 80 15.65 -12.27 -5.34
N GLN A 81 16.20 -11.12 -4.93
CA GLN A 81 15.77 -9.83 -5.45
C GLN A 81 16.00 -9.66 -6.96
N HIS A 82 17.03 -10.30 -7.53
CA HIS A 82 17.30 -10.27 -8.99
C HIS A 82 16.41 -11.23 -9.79
N GLU A 83 15.88 -12.26 -9.12
CA GLU A 83 15.00 -13.27 -9.71
C GLU A 83 13.53 -12.84 -9.72
N ASP A 84 13.23 -11.69 -9.09
CA ASP A 84 11.91 -11.06 -9.14
C ASP A 84 11.53 -10.79 -10.60
N PRO A 85 10.35 -11.26 -11.07
CA PRO A 85 9.95 -11.17 -12.47
C PRO A 85 9.78 -9.74 -12.97
N PHE A 86 9.72 -8.76 -12.06
CA PHE A 86 9.62 -7.33 -12.39
C PHE A 86 10.91 -6.56 -12.16
N TYR A 87 12.02 -7.22 -11.79
CA TYR A 87 13.28 -6.56 -11.53
C TYR A 87 13.97 -6.12 -12.81
N GLU A 88 14.35 -4.85 -12.85
CA GLU A 88 15.30 -4.32 -13.81
C GLU A 88 16.51 -3.71 -13.07
N PRO A 89 17.75 -3.83 -13.58
CA PRO A 89 18.91 -3.18 -12.94
C PRO A 89 18.73 -1.67 -12.71
N SER A 90 17.98 -0.99 -13.59
CA SER A 90 17.67 0.43 -13.50
C SER A 90 16.72 0.81 -12.36
N ASP A 91 16.08 -0.18 -11.71
CA ASP A 91 15.30 0.01 -10.48
C ASP A 91 16.18 0.46 -9.31
N ARG A 92 17.48 0.20 -9.40
CA ARG A 92 18.48 0.66 -8.45
C ARG A 92 19.10 1.96 -8.95
N LEU A 93 19.14 2.95 -8.08
CA LEU A 93 19.85 4.21 -8.31
C LEU A 93 21.10 4.20 -7.45
N VAL A 94 22.21 4.67 -8.01
CA VAL A 94 23.50 4.77 -7.33
C VAL A 94 24.07 6.17 -7.43
N VAL A 95 24.76 6.59 -6.38
CA VAL A 95 25.69 7.71 -6.44
C VAL A 95 27.08 7.14 -6.66
N LYS A 96 27.79 7.64 -7.68
CA LYS A 96 29.18 7.32 -7.96
C LYS A 96 30.07 8.53 -7.71
N ARG A 97 31.22 8.31 -7.08
CA ARG A 97 32.37 9.22 -7.10
C ARG A 97 33.47 8.50 -7.86
N ASP A 98 33.87 9.06 -9.00
CA ASP A 98 34.64 8.35 -10.03
C ASP A 98 33.95 7.01 -10.43
N GLU A 99 34.63 5.88 -10.19
CA GLU A 99 34.10 4.53 -10.44
C GLU A 99 33.53 3.85 -9.18
N GLN A 100 33.64 4.47 -8.00
CA GLN A 100 33.18 3.88 -6.75
C GLN A 100 31.69 4.19 -6.50
N VAL A 101 30.91 3.16 -6.18
CA VAL A 101 29.53 3.33 -5.67
C VAL A 101 29.60 3.76 -4.20
N VAL A 102 29.08 4.95 -3.89
CA VAL A 102 29.13 5.56 -2.55
C VAL A 102 27.77 5.66 -1.86
N ALA A 103 26.69 5.58 -2.63
CA ALA A 103 25.33 5.48 -2.11
C ALA A 103 24.43 4.68 -3.05
N HIS A 104 23.35 4.12 -2.50
CA HIS A 104 22.38 3.30 -3.22
C HIS A 104 20.95 3.54 -2.70
N SER A 105 19.96 3.39 -3.57
CA SER A 105 18.56 3.20 -3.23
C SER A 105 17.89 2.32 -4.29
N ARG A 106 16.84 1.60 -3.92
CA ARG A 106 16.04 0.81 -4.86
C ARG A 106 14.60 1.29 -4.89
N VAL A 107 14.07 1.48 -6.09
CA VAL A 107 12.65 1.72 -6.38
C VAL A 107 12.12 0.50 -7.10
N TRP A 108 11.11 -0.17 -6.56
CA TRP A 108 10.46 -1.26 -7.25
C TRP A 108 8.95 -1.02 -7.32
N ASN A 109 8.38 -1.32 -8.49
CA ASN A 109 7.02 -0.95 -8.88
C ASN A 109 6.07 -2.15 -8.76
N ARG A 110 4.86 -1.89 -8.25
CA ARG A 110 3.79 -2.87 -8.06
C ARG A 110 2.43 -2.25 -8.31
N GLU A 111 1.44 -3.13 -8.36
CA GLU A 111 0.03 -2.77 -8.35
C GLU A 111 -0.58 -3.17 -7.01
N LEU A 112 -1.50 -2.35 -6.51
CA LEU A 112 -2.11 -2.42 -5.18
C LEU A 112 -3.63 -2.38 -5.33
N HIS A 113 -4.34 -3.23 -4.58
CA HIS A 113 -5.79 -3.07 -4.40
C HIS A 113 -6.08 -1.91 -3.44
N PHE A 114 -6.94 -0.99 -3.87
CA PHE A 114 -7.42 0.14 -3.09
C PHE A 114 -8.94 0.25 -3.23
N GLY A 115 -9.64 -0.63 -2.53
CA GLY A 115 -11.06 -0.89 -2.76
C GLY A 115 -11.25 -1.48 -4.15
N GLN A 116 -12.22 -0.98 -4.92
CA GLN A 116 -12.52 -1.47 -6.27
C GLN A 116 -11.53 -1.00 -7.35
N ARG A 117 -10.36 -0.49 -6.95
CA ARG A 117 -9.37 0.07 -7.88
C ARG A 117 -8.03 -0.60 -7.69
N ILE A 118 -7.31 -0.68 -8.80
CA ILE A 118 -5.91 -1.05 -8.83
C ILE A 118 -5.10 0.23 -9.03
N LEU A 119 -4.12 0.45 -8.16
CA LEU A 119 -3.27 1.64 -8.19
C LEU A 119 -1.81 1.24 -8.44
N PRO A 120 -1.09 1.95 -9.34
CA PRO A 120 0.35 1.79 -9.48
C PRO A 120 1.05 2.42 -8.28
N VAL A 121 1.91 1.62 -7.64
CA VAL A 121 2.64 1.99 -6.43
C VAL A 121 4.11 1.63 -6.54
N SER A 122 4.95 2.32 -5.80
CA SER A 122 6.36 1.99 -5.71
C SER A 122 6.81 1.92 -4.26
N THR A 123 7.75 1.04 -3.97
CA THR A 123 8.43 1.02 -2.67
C THR A 123 9.85 1.53 -2.84
N LEU A 124 10.21 2.54 -2.04
CA LEU A 124 11.60 2.94 -1.83
C LEU A 124 12.21 2.06 -0.75
N SER A 125 13.35 1.45 -1.05
CA SER A 125 14.07 0.55 -0.15
C SER A 125 15.57 0.78 -0.24
N ASP A 126 16.29 0.25 0.74
CA ASP A 126 17.75 0.15 0.72
C ASP A 126 18.49 1.48 0.49
N LEU A 127 17.95 2.58 1.03
CA LEU A 127 18.62 3.89 1.01
C LEU A 127 19.83 3.84 1.94
N ALA A 128 21.02 3.79 1.35
CA ALA A 128 22.28 3.65 2.06
C ALA A 128 23.33 4.62 1.51
N VAL A 129 24.15 5.17 2.40
CA VAL A 129 25.31 6.02 2.09
C VAL A 129 26.49 5.53 2.92
N LEU A 130 27.64 5.36 2.27
CA LEU A 130 28.89 5.04 2.95
C LEU A 130 29.18 6.07 4.06
N PRO A 131 29.69 5.65 5.24
CA PRO A 131 29.88 6.54 6.38
C PRO A 131 30.73 7.78 6.07
N GLU A 132 31.79 7.60 5.28
CA GLU A 132 32.75 8.64 4.85
C GLU A 132 32.07 9.79 4.09
N TYR A 133 30.93 9.51 3.42
CA TYR A 133 30.24 10.42 2.50
C TYR A 133 28.90 10.95 3.07
N ARG A 134 28.69 10.77 4.37
CA ARG A 134 27.50 11.32 5.05
C ARG A 134 27.60 12.84 5.13
N ASN A 135 26.45 13.51 5.15
CA ASN A 135 26.32 14.97 5.15
C ASN A 135 26.81 15.69 3.88
N GLU A 136 27.18 14.96 2.82
CA GLU A 136 27.53 15.54 1.51
C GLU A 136 26.33 15.65 0.55
N GLY A 137 25.11 15.47 1.05
CA GLY A 137 23.88 15.57 0.25
C GLY A 137 23.50 14.32 -0.54
N CYS A 138 24.32 13.26 -0.55
CA CYS A 138 24.08 12.02 -1.31
C CYS A 138 22.68 11.43 -1.10
N ALA A 139 22.24 11.23 0.16
CA ALA A 139 20.92 10.68 0.45
C ALA A 139 19.78 11.56 -0.06
N SER A 140 19.93 12.89 0.02
CA SER A 140 18.89 13.84 -0.40
C SER A 140 18.72 13.85 -1.91
N GLU A 141 19.85 13.90 -2.64
CA GLU A 141 19.81 13.88 -4.10
C GLU A 141 19.36 12.52 -4.65
N LEU A 142 19.73 11.43 -3.96
CA LEU A 142 19.28 10.08 -4.33
C LEU A 142 17.78 9.88 -4.09
N LEU A 143 17.25 10.33 -2.96
CA LEU A 143 15.80 10.34 -2.70
C LEU A 143 15.05 11.16 -3.75
N ARG A 144 15.54 12.35 -4.10
CA ARG A 144 14.95 13.19 -5.14
C ARG A 144 14.94 12.51 -6.50
N ALA A 145 16.02 11.81 -6.86
CA ALA A 145 16.08 11.03 -8.10
C ALA A 145 15.10 9.84 -8.07
N ALA A 146 15.00 9.14 -6.95
CA ALA A 146 14.05 8.05 -6.77
C ALA A 146 12.59 8.51 -6.91
N GLU A 147 12.23 9.64 -6.29
CA GLU A 147 10.91 10.24 -6.42
C GLU A 147 10.58 10.64 -7.86
N GLN A 148 11.57 11.16 -8.60
CA GLN A 148 11.41 11.46 -10.03
C GLN A 148 11.19 10.20 -10.85
N THR A 149 11.95 9.14 -10.58
CA THR A 149 11.76 7.83 -11.24
C THR A 149 10.37 7.26 -10.95
N MET A 150 9.90 7.33 -9.70
CA MET A 150 8.54 6.91 -9.34
C MET A 150 7.49 7.73 -10.09
N PHE A 151 7.59 9.06 -10.06
CA PHE A 151 6.63 9.93 -10.73
C PHE A 151 6.59 9.70 -12.25
N ALA A 152 7.76 9.63 -12.90
CA ALA A 152 7.86 9.34 -14.32
C ALA A 152 7.35 7.94 -14.70
N GLY A 153 7.46 6.98 -13.78
CA GLY A 153 6.91 5.63 -13.91
C GLY A 153 5.38 5.55 -13.71
N GLY A 154 4.71 6.66 -13.43
CA GLY A 154 3.25 6.70 -13.23
C GLY A 154 2.79 6.31 -11.82
N THR A 155 3.71 6.22 -10.86
CA THR A 155 3.41 5.88 -9.47
C THR A 155 2.47 6.91 -8.85
N LYS A 156 1.34 6.45 -8.30
CA LYS A 156 0.41 7.29 -7.54
C LYS A 156 0.84 7.39 -6.08
N ILE A 157 1.23 6.26 -5.49
CA ILE A 157 1.59 6.15 -4.07
C ILE A 157 2.98 5.54 -3.93
N GLY A 158 3.90 6.27 -3.29
CA GLY A 158 5.21 5.77 -2.87
C GLY A 158 5.16 5.29 -1.42
N PHE A 159 5.75 4.13 -1.11
CA PHE A 159 5.88 3.59 0.24
C PHE A 159 7.33 3.46 0.66
N LEU A 160 7.60 3.60 1.95
CA LEU A 160 8.87 3.20 2.56
C LEU A 160 8.69 2.81 4.03
N ARG A 161 9.68 2.09 4.54
CA ARG A 161 9.85 1.83 5.97
C ARG A 161 11.17 2.42 6.43
N THR A 162 11.16 3.11 7.58
CA THR A 162 12.34 3.80 8.08
C THR A 162 12.32 3.97 9.59
N GLN A 163 13.51 4.01 10.19
CA GLN A 163 13.72 4.48 11.57
C GLN A 163 14.03 5.99 11.62
N ASN A 164 14.45 6.58 10.49
CA ASN A 164 14.75 8.01 10.38
C ASN A 164 13.59 8.76 9.69
N SER A 165 12.47 8.88 10.38
CA SER A 165 11.24 9.46 9.80
C SER A 165 11.33 10.97 9.51
N GLU A 166 12.11 11.71 10.28
CA GLU A 166 12.26 13.16 10.14
C GLU A 166 12.88 13.53 8.78
N PHE A 167 13.93 12.79 8.37
CA PHE A 167 14.58 12.99 7.07
C PHE A 167 13.59 12.93 5.90
N PHE A 168 12.64 12.00 5.93
CA PHE A 168 11.65 11.86 4.86
C PHE A 168 10.48 12.84 5.03
N ALA A 169 10.09 13.15 6.27
CA ALA A 169 9.01 14.09 6.57
C ALA A 169 9.27 15.49 6.00
N ASP A 170 10.52 15.97 6.13
CA ASP A 170 10.96 17.26 5.57
C ASP A 170 10.90 17.30 4.03
N ARG A 171 10.71 16.14 3.38
CA ARG A 171 10.68 15.96 1.92
C ARG A 171 9.29 15.54 1.42
N GLY A 172 8.26 15.75 2.23
CA GLY A 172 6.86 15.53 1.87
C GLY A 172 6.40 14.07 1.97
N TRP A 173 7.18 13.19 2.60
CA TRP A 173 6.67 11.88 3.01
C TRP A 173 5.87 12.01 4.30
N VAL A 174 4.78 11.26 4.40
CA VAL A 174 3.86 11.36 5.51
C VAL A 174 3.80 10.02 6.23
N ARG A 175 3.79 10.03 7.57
CA ARG A 175 3.52 8.80 8.34
C ARG A 175 2.11 8.34 8.03
N CYS A 176 2.00 7.19 7.38
CA CYS A 176 0.73 6.70 6.88
C CYS A 176 0.86 5.19 6.67
N GLY A 177 -0.03 4.45 7.34
CA GLY A 177 0.07 2.99 7.51
C GLY A 177 0.30 2.63 8.97
N ARG A 178 -0.21 1.46 9.37
CA ARG A 178 -0.08 0.92 10.73
C ARG A 178 0.44 -0.51 10.66
N HIS A 179 1.29 -0.85 11.61
CA HIS A 179 1.63 -2.24 11.89
C HIS A 179 0.45 -2.87 12.60
N SER A 180 -0.09 -3.95 12.03
CA SER A 180 -1.25 -4.67 12.54
C SER A 180 -0.88 -6.12 12.76
N HIS A 181 -0.78 -6.51 14.03
CA HIS A 181 -0.50 -7.90 14.40
C HIS A 181 -1.04 -8.26 15.77
N SER A 182 -1.12 -9.55 16.09
CA SER A 182 -1.44 -10.03 17.45
C SER A 182 -0.54 -11.17 17.87
N ILE A 183 -0.21 -11.24 19.15
CA ILE A 183 0.70 -12.25 19.72
C ILE A 183 0.09 -12.82 20.99
N ALA A 184 0.01 -14.13 21.10
CA ALA A 184 -0.45 -14.83 22.31
C ALA A 184 0.25 -16.20 22.45
N GLY A 185 0.13 -16.80 23.64
CA GLY A 185 0.66 -18.14 23.89
C GLY A 185 -0.07 -19.19 23.04
N ALA A 186 0.67 -20.08 22.38
CA ALA A 186 0.09 -21.08 21.48
C ALA A 186 -0.93 -21.99 22.20
N ARG A 187 -0.62 -22.38 23.45
CA ARG A 187 -1.51 -23.20 24.29
C ARG A 187 -2.77 -22.45 24.71
N ASP A 188 -2.66 -21.16 25.02
CA ASP A 188 -3.78 -20.33 25.44
C ASP A 188 -4.76 -20.12 24.29
N ILE A 189 -4.24 -19.87 23.08
CA ILE A 189 -5.06 -19.79 21.86
C ILE A 189 -5.83 -21.09 21.65
N LEU A 190 -5.16 -22.26 21.71
CA LEU A 190 -5.82 -23.55 21.55
C LEU A 190 -6.91 -23.80 22.59
N SER A 191 -6.64 -23.46 23.86
CA SER A 191 -7.64 -23.57 24.93
C SER A 191 -8.89 -22.74 24.60
N ARG A 192 -8.71 -21.51 24.13
CA ARG A 192 -9.84 -20.64 23.74
C ARG A 192 -10.63 -21.15 22.55
N LEU A 193 -9.95 -21.68 21.53
CA LEU A 193 -10.62 -22.28 20.38
C LEU A 193 -11.43 -23.51 20.79
N GLN A 194 -10.91 -24.35 21.68
CA GLN A 194 -11.61 -25.52 22.22
C GLN A 194 -12.82 -25.13 23.08
N GLU A 195 -12.70 -24.13 23.94
CA GLU A 195 -13.81 -23.61 24.76
C GLU A 195 -14.97 -23.09 23.89
N ARG A 196 -14.66 -22.40 22.79
CA ARG A 196 -15.67 -21.92 21.82
C ARG A 196 -16.37 -23.06 21.09
N GLN A 197 -15.65 -24.13 20.75
CA GLN A 197 -16.24 -25.32 20.13
C GLN A 197 -17.12 -26.10 21.13
N ALA A 198 -16.76 -26.12 22.42
CA ALA A 198 -17.49 -26.80 23.47
C ALA A 198 -18.72 -26.03 24.01
N SER A 199 -18.82 -24.72 23.73
CA SER A 199 -19.94 -23.89 24.19
C SER A 199 -21.25 -24.30 23.50
N PRO A 200 -22.41 -24.28 24.20
CA PRO A 200 -23.70 -24.67 23.62
C PRO A 200 -24.03 -23.76 22.44
N ARG A 201 -23.94 -24.31 21.24
CA ARG A 201 -24.36 -23.61 20.01
C ARG A 201 -25.88 -23.63 19.92
N ASP A 202 -26.43 -22.64 19.21
CA ASP A 202 -27.82 -22.67 18.80
C ASP A 202 -28.10 -24.01 18.09
N PRO A 203 -29.04 -24.85 18.57
CA PRO A 203 -29.36 -26.15 17.98
C PRO A 203 -29.78 -26.07 16.50
N LEU A 204 -30.15 -24.88 16.01
CA LEU A 204 -30.51 -24.61 14.62
C LEU A 204 -29.31 -24.26 13.73
N SER A 205 -28.13 -24.02 14.32
CA SER A 205 -26.90 -23.77 13.55
C SER A 205 -26.32 -25.10 13.03
N PRO A 206 -25.89 -25.17 11.76
CA PRO A 206 -25.24 -26.36 11.25
C PRO A 206 -23.95 -26.66 12.05
N PRO A 207 -23.64 -27.96 12.29
CA PRO A 207 -22.37 -28.33 12.91
C PRO A 207 -21.21 -27.85 12.03
N VAL A 208 -20.15 -27.36 12.65
CA VAL A 208 -18.91 -27.05 11.91
C VAL A 208 -18.23 -28.37 11.59
N GLU A 209 -18.13 -28.67 10.30
CA GLU A 209 -17.43 -29.86 9.84
C GLU A 209 -15.91 -29.64 9.93
N PRO A 210 -15.14 -30.63 10.43
CA PRO A 210 -13.69 -30.50 10.49
C PRO A 210 -13.12 -30.48 9.07
N LEU A 211 -12.35 -29.44 8.76
CA LEU A 211 -11.64 -29.31 7.50
C LEU A 211 -10.39 -30.19 7.51
N ASN A 212 -10.02 -30.69 6.34
CA ASN A 212 -8.74 -31.38 6.19
C ASN A 212 -7.63 -30.34 6.02
N ILE A 213 -6.78 -30.20 7.05
CA ILE A 213 -5.66 -29.25 7.03
C ILE A 213 -4.35 -30.01 6.84
N ARG A 214 -3.62 -29.66 5.78
CA ARG A 214 -2.32 -30.27 5.45
C ARG A 214 -1.34 -29.28 4.83
N MET A 215 -0.11 -29.73 4.61
CA MET A 215 0.88 -28.98 3.84
C MET A 215 0.42 -28.83 2.38
N TRP A 216 0.64 -27.63 1.86
CA TRP A 216 0.42 -27.30 0.46
C TRP A 216 1.34 -28.09 -0.48
N ARG A 217 0.83 -28.46 -1.65
CA ARG A 217 1.59 -29.13 -2.72
C ARG A 217 1.79 -28.17 -3.88
N HIS A 218 2.96 -28.16 -4.51
CA HIS A 218 3.30 -27.19 -5.57
C HIS A 218 2.29 -27.16 -6.74
N VAL A 219 1.67 -28.31 -7.06
CA VAL A 219 0.63 -28.43 -8.09
C VAL A 219 -0.65 -27.63 -7.79
N GLU A 220 -0.82 -27.16 -6.55
CA GLU A 220 -2.01 -26.45 -6.07
C GLU A 220 -1.83 -24.93 -6.08
N GLN A 221 -0.77 -24.40 -6.70
CA GLN A 221 -0.49 -22.96 -6.75
C GLN A 221 -1.70 -22.16 -7.28
N ALA A 222 -2.35 -22.65 -8.33
CA ALA A 222 -3.51 -21.98 -8.93
C ALA A 222 -4.68 -21.80 -7.95
N ALA A 223 -4.83 -22.68 -6.96
CA ALA A 223 -5.87 -22.55 -5.95
C ALA A 223 -5.57 -21.42 -4.95
N LEU A 224 -4.31 -21.27 -4.52
CA LEU A 224 -3.88 -20.16 -3.66
C LEU A 224 -4.05 -18.81 -4.38
N MET A 225 -3.66 -18.75 -5.65
CA MET A 225 -3.79 -17.55 -6.48
C MET A 225 -5.26 -17.10 -6.58
N ARG A 226 -6.16 -18.05 -6.91
CA ARG A 226 -7.59 -17.77 -6.99
C ARG A 226 -8.14 -17.29 -5.65
N LEU A 227 -7.84 -18.00 -4.56
CA LEU A 227 -8.36 -17.65 -3.23
C LEU A 227 -7.87 -16.26 -2.78
N TYR A 228 -6.59 -15.95 -3.02
CA TYR A 228 -6.04 -14.64 -2.74
C TYR A 228 -6.80 -13.56 -3.51
N GLU A 229 -6.90 -13.67 -4.83
CA GLU A 229 -7.58 -12.68 -5.67
C GLU A 229 -9.04 -12.45 -5.24
N GLU A 230 -9.79 -13.54 -5.00
CA GLU A 230 -11.19 -13.48 -4.54
C GLU A 230 -11.33 -12.79 -3.18
N CYS A 231 -10.38 -12.98 -2.27
CA CYS A 231 -10.44 -12.44 -0.92
C CYS A 231 -9.82 -11.04 -0.79
N THR A 232 -8.90 -10.65 -1.68
CA THR A 232 -8.19 -9.36 -1.60
C THR A 232 -8.67 -8.33 -2.62
N GLY A 233 -9.41 -8.74 -3.66
CA GLY A 233 -9.78 -7.91 -4.80
C GLY A 233 -10.44 -6.57 -4.45
N ASP A 234 -11.28 -6.55 -3.41
CA ASP A 234 -12.03 -5.38 -2.94
C ASP A 234 -11.47 -4.76 -1.64
N THR A 235 -10.27 -5.15 -1.23
CA THR A 235 -9.63 -4.70 0.02
C THR A 235 -8.66 -3.52 -0.22
N TYR A 236 -8.03 -3.03 0.84
CA TYR A 236 -7.07 -1.93 0.77
C TYR A 236 -5.69 -2.37 1.23
N GLY A 237 -4.70 -2.36 0.34
CA GLY A 237 -3.30 -2.63 0.70
C GLY A 237 -2.66 -3.85 0.01
N PRO A 238 -3.33 -5.01 -0.14
CA PRO A 238 -2.72 -6.17 -0.79
C PRO A 238 -2.25 -5.88 -2.21
N LEU A 239 -1.14 -6.50 -2.62
CA LEU A 239 -0.59 -6.35 -3.96
C LEU A 239 -1.36 -7.22 -4.95
N VAL A 240 -1.48 -6.75 -6.19
CA VAL A 240 -1.92 -7.59 -7.31
C VAL A 240 -0.78 -8.56 -7.63
N ARG A 241 -1.04 -9.87 -7.51
CA ARG A 241 -0.02 -10.90 -7.69
C ARG A 241 -0.24 -11.68 -8.98
N THR A 242 0.68 -11.53 -9.94
CA THR A 242 0.70 -12.31 -11.19
C THR A 242 1.22 -13.73 -10.96
N GLU A 243 0.98 -14.65 -11.90
CA GLU A 243 1.52 -16.02 -11.81
C GLU A 243 3.06 -16.05 -11.68
N PRO A 244 3.84 -15.29 -12.48
CA PRO A 244 5.29 -15.22 -12.28
C PRO A 244 5.67 -14.72 -10.89
N TYR A 245 4.92 -13.75 -10.35
CA TYR A 245 5.19 -13.20 -9.03
C TYR A 245 4.92 -14.23 -7.93
N TRP A 246 3.82 -14.98 -8.02
CA TRP A 246 3.55 -16.10 -7.11
C TRP A 246 4.65 -17.16 -7.15
N ARG A 247 5.12 -17.52 -8.35
CA ARG A 247 6.21 -18.47 -8.52
C ARG A 247 7.48 -17.99 -7.82
N TRP A 248 7.84 -16.72 -8.00
CA TRP A 248 8.97 -16.08 -7.32
C TRP A 248 8.79 -16.01 -5.80
N LEU A 249 7.60 -15.60 -5.34
CA LEU A 249 7.27 -15.43 -3.93
C LEU A 249 7.39 -16.75 -3.15
N ILE A 250 7.06 -17.86 -3.81
CA ILE A 250 7.21 -19.21 -3.26
C ILE A 250 8.66 -19.70 -3.41
N SER A 251 9.32 -19.46 -4.54
CA SER A 251 10.68 -19.97 -4.79
C SER A 251 11.75 -19.31 -3.92
N ARG A 252 11.53 -18.07 -3.47
CA ARG A 252 12.47 -17.35 -2.59
C ARG A 252 12.51 -17.90 -1.16
N ARG A 253 11.56 -18.76 -0.75
CA ARG A 253 11.54 -19.47 0.55
C ARG A 253 11.61 -18.59 1.81
N ALA A 254 10.97 -17.41 1.78
CA ALA A 254 10.77 -16.55 2.94
C ALA A 254 9.68 -17.07 3.91
N TYR A 255 9.55 -18.39 4.03
CA TYR A 255 8.54 -19.09 4.81
C TYR A 255 9.03 -20.51 5.12
N ASP A 256 8.51 -21.11 6.19
CA ASP A 256 8.85 -22.48 6.58
C ASP A 256 7.77 -23.46 6.11
N ARG A 257 6.50 -23.06 6.22
CA ARG A 257 5.34 -23.91 5.89
C ARG A 257 4.21 -23.11 5.25
N ILE A 258 3.50 -23.76 4.35
CA ILE A 258 2.20 -23.28 3.84
C ILE A 258 1.18 -24.38 4.15
N TYR A 259 0.17 -24.06 4.94
CA TYR A 259 -0.97 -24.94 5.19
C TYR A 259 -2.11 -24.61 4.25
N VAL A 260 -2.85 -25.62 3.83
CA VAL A 260 -4.13 -25.48 3.12
C VAL A 260 -5.22 -26.16 3.92
N ALA A 261 -6.39 -25.52 3.99
CA ALA A 261 -7.63 -26.09 4.50
C ALA A 261 -8.50 -26.52 3.32
N ILE A 262 -8.96 -27.76 3.37
CA ILE A 262 -9.71 -28.41 2.29
C ILE A 262 -11.06 -28.83 2.83
N ASP A 263 -12.13 -28.45 2.11
CA ASP A 263 -13.48 -28.91 2.39
C ASP A 263 -13.74 -30.24 1.66
N GLY A 264 -13.67 -31.34 2.40
CA GLY A 264 -13.83 -32.71 1.89
C GLY A 264 -12.59 -33.60 2.07
N PRO A 265 -12.58 -34.80 1.47
CA PRO A 265 -11.51 -35.77 1.66
C PRO A 265 -10.18 -35.32 1.00
N ASP A 266 -9.04 -35.66 1.61
CA ASP A 266 -7.69 -35.47 1.01
C ASP A 266 -7.46 -36.48 -0.11
N LYS A 267 -8.17 -36.28 -1.23
CA LYS A 267 -7.95 -37.00 -2.48
C LYS A 267 -7.69 -35.96 -3.57
N LEU A 268 -6.54 -36.09 -4.23
CA LEU A 268 -6.35 -35.52 -5.56
C LEU A 268 -7.23 -36.34 -6.50
N GLU A 269 -8.49 -35.95 -6.67
CA GLU A 269 -9.32 -36.60 -7.69
C GLU A 269 -8.73 -36.23 -9.06
N LEU A 270 -8.35 -37.24 -9.85
CA LEU A 270 -7.86 -37.09 -11.22
C LEU A 270 -8.94 -36.56 -12.19
N ASN A 271 -10.16 -36.33 -11.70
CA ASN A 271 -11.26 -35.73 -12.45
C ASN A 271 -11.32 -34.24 -12.09
N ASP A 272 -11.63 -33.40 -13.08
CA ASP A 272 -11.60 -31.91 -13.13
C ASP A 272 -12.21 -31.08 -11.97
N LYS A 273 -12.60 -31.70 -10.85
CA LYS A 273 -13.01 -31.01 -9.62
C LYS A 273 -12.01 -31.33 -8.51
N LEU A 274 -10.90 -30.57 -8.47
CA LEU A 274 -10.05 -30.49 -7.28
C LEU A 274 -10.95 -30.17 -6.07
N THR A 275 -10.85 -30.96 -5.00
CA THR A 275 -11.49 -30.66 -3.72
C THR A 275 -11.17 -29.21 -3.34
N PRO A 276 -12.17 -28.36 -3.03
CA PRO A 276 -11.95 -26.94 -2.91
C PRO A 276 -11.03 -26.65 -1.72
N ILE A 277 -9.84 -26.11 -2.02
CA ILE A 277 -9.05 -25.41 -1.00
C ILE A 277 -9.85 -24.17 -0.63
N VAL A 278 -10.29 -24.13 0.62
CA VAL A 278 -11.14 -23.05 1.17
C VAL A 278 -10.33 -22.05 2.00
N GLY A 279 -9.07 -22.38 2.30
CA GLY A 279 -8.19 -21.52 3.08
C GLY A 279 -6.71 -21.89 2.94
N TYR A 280 -5.83 -20.94 3.21
CA TYR A 280 -4.41 -21.22 3.43
C TYR A 280 -3.81 -20.30 4.49
N ALA A 281 -2.69 -20.75 5.07
CA ALA A 281 -1.87 -19.96 5.98
C ALA A 281 -0.38 -20.13 5.65
N VAL A 282 0.36 -19.02 5.54
CA VAL A 282 1.81 -18.98 5.32
C VAL A 282 2.49 -18.71 6.65
N MET A 283 3.44 -19.57 7.02
CA MET A 283 4.09 -19.59 8.34
C MET A 283 5.59 -19.35 8.23
N HIS A 284 6.16 -18.64 9.21
CA HIS A 284 7.59 -18.54 9.44
C HIS A 284 7.87 -18.36 10.94
N GLU A 285 8.61 -19.27 11.57
CA GLU A 285 9.03 -19.22 12.98
C GLU A 285 7.90 -18.85 13.99
N GLY A 286 6.72 -19.44 13.82
CA GLY A 286 5.56 -19.17 14.69
C GLY A 286 4.79 -17.89 14.34
N GLN A 287 5.19 -17.19 13.28
CA GLN A 287 4.49 -16.07 12.68
C GLN A 287 3.62 -16.55 11.51
N ILE A 288 2.34 -16.20 11.54
CA ILE A 288 1.41 -16.32 10.42
C ILE A 288 1.57 -15.04 9.59
N LEU A 289 2.24 -15.14 8.45
CA LEU A 289 2.56 -14.01 7.55
C LEU A 289 1.39 -13.59 6.69
N GLU A 290 0.53 -14.55 6.37
CA GLU A 290 -0.65 -14.40 5.53
C GLU A 290 -1.61 -15.53 5.87
N LEU A 291 -2.88 -15.20 6.10
CA LEU A 291 -3.96 -16.15 6.30
C LEU A 291 -5.15 -15.69 5.48
N VAL A 292 -5.59 -16.51 4.54
CA VAL A 292 -6.67 -16.20 3.63
C VAL A 292 -7.67 -17.35 3.64
N THR A 293 -8.95 -17.02 3.76
CA THR A 293 -10.05 -17.99 3.81
C THR A 293 -11.24 -17.44 3.05
N THR A 294 -11.95 -18.31 2.34
CA THR A 294 -13.17 -17.93 1.63
C THR A 294 -14.26 -17.49 2.63
N PRO A 295 -15.09 -16.47 2.30
CA PRO A 295 -16.24 -16.09 3.10
C PRO A 295 -17.25 -17.23 3.33
N ASP A 296 -17.29 -18.23 2.45
CA ASP A 296 -18.20 -19.37 2.55
C ASP A 296 -17.83 -20.33 3.71
N HIS A 297 -16.59 -20.26 4.21
CA HIS A 297 -16.08 -21.08 5.31
C HIS A 297 -15.45 -20.20 6.40
N PRO A 298 -16.25 -19.45 7.17
CA PRO A 298 -15.75 -18.49 8.16
C PRO A 298 -14.97 -19.16 9.31
N ASP A 299 -15.20 -20.44 9.56
CA ASP A 299 -14.52 -21.25 10.56
C ASP A 299 -13.13 -21.73 10.11
N ALA A 300 -12.83 -21.70 8.80
CA ALA A 300 -11.55 -22.16 8.26
C ALA A 300 -10.36 -21.42 8.88
N ALA A 301 -10.52 -20.13 9.21
CA ALA A 301 -9.48 -19.32 9.80
C ALA A 301 -9.12 -19.80 11.21
N GLU A 302 -10.14 -20.15 12.02
CA GLU A 302 -9.94 -20.70 13.36
C GLU A 302 -9.31 -22.11 13.29
N GLN A 303 -9.73 -22.96 12.35
CA GLN A 303 -9.15 -24.29 12.19
C GLN A 303 -7.68 -24.22 11.72
N LEU A 304 -7.34 -23.31 10.79
CA LEU A 304 -5.96 -23.05 10.37
C LEU A 304 -5.11 -22.51 11.53
N LEU A 305 -5.65 -21.59 12.33
CA LEU A 305 -4.97 -21.10 13.54
C LEU A 305 -4.72 -22.23 14.55
N ALA A 306 -5.69 -23.13 14.75
CA ALA A 306 -5.52 -24.29 15.63
C ALA A 306 -4.39 -25.19 15.14
N ARG A 307 -4.32 -25.46 13.82
CA ARG A 307 -3.19 -26.21 13.24
C ARG A 307 -1.86 -25.51 13.47
N ALA A 308 -1.80 -24.20 13.21
CA ALA A 308 -0.57 -23.40 13.40
C ALA A 308 -0.09 -23.42 14.86
N CYS A 309 -1.00 -23.33 15.83
CA CYS A 309 -0.66 -23.41 17.25
C CYS A 309 -0.19 -24.81 17.66
N GLY A 310 -0.80 -25.87 17.12
CA GLY A 310 -0.35 -27.24 17.33
C GLY A 310 1.09 -27.45 16.85
N ASP A 311 1.38 -27.00 15.62
CA ASP A 311 2.72 -27.07 15.04
C ASP A 311 3.75 -26.23 15.81
N ALA A 312 3.36 -25.03 16.27
CA ALA A 312 4.20 -24.20 17.13
C ALA A 312 4.60 -24.95 18.42
N ILE A 313 3.64 -25.62 19.08
CA ILE A 313 3.90 -26.41 20.29
C ILE A 313 4.83 -27.60 19.99
N GLU A 314 4.63 -28.29 18.86
CA GLU A 314 5.49 -29.39 18.41
C GLU A 314 6.95 -28.94 18.18
N HIS A 315 7.15 -27.69 17.78
CA HIS A 315 8.48 -27.08 17.56
C HIS A 315 9.01 -26.29 18.77
N ASP A 316 8.39 -26.43 19.94
CA ASP A 316 8.73 -25.70 21.17
C ASP A 316 8.64 -24.17 21.05
N LEU A 317 7.84 -23.68 20.09
CA LEU A 317 7.51 -22.27 19.96
C LEU A 317 6.34 -21.95 20.89
N HIS A 318 6.62 -21.16 21.93
CA HIS A 318 5.64 -20.82 22.95
C HIS A 318 4.60 -19.80 22.52
N TYR A 319 4.95 -18.94 21.55
CA TYR A 319 4.10 -17.84 21.08
C TYR A 319 3.80 -18.00 19.60
N VAL A 320 2.58 -17.62 19.22
CA VAL A 320 2.19 -17.43 17.83
C VAL A 320 1.95 -15.94 17.60
N ARG A 321 2.37 -15.44 16.44
CA ARG A 321 2.08 -14.09 15.94
C ARG A 321 1.18 -14.19 14.71
N LEU A 322 0.17 -13.33 14.61
CA LEU A 322 -0.66 -13.17 13.43
C LEU A 322 -0.46 -11.77 12.85
N ASP A 323 0.04 -11.67 11.62
CA ASP A 323 0.05 -10.44 10.83
C ASP A 323 -1.17 -10.45 9.90
N ALA A 324 -2.12 -9.55 10.19
CA ALA A 324 -3.40 -9.48 9.47
C ALA A 324 -3.95 -8.05 9.49
N ALA A 325 -4.95 -7.79 8.64
CA ALA A 325 -5.63 -6.50 8.58
C ALA A 325 -6.24 -6.12 9.94
N PRO A 326 -6.33 -4.83 10.32
CA PRO A 326 -6.79 -4.43 11.64
C PRO A 326 -8.16 -4.97 12.02
N ASP A 327 -9.06 -5.17 11.07
CA ASP A 327 -10.41 -5.69 11.26
C ASP A 327 -10.50 -7.23 11.18
N PHE A 328 -9.37 -7.92 11.05
CA PHE A 328 -9.37 -9.38 10.91
C PHE A 328 -9.88 -10.08 12.18
N PRO A 329 -10.88 -10.97 12.09
CA PRO A 329 -11.59 -11.50 13.27
C PRO A 329 -10.71 -12.25 14.28
N LEU A 330 -9.64 -12.90 13.83
CA LEU A 330 -8.77 -13.66 14.72
C LEU A 330 -8.02 -12.78 15.73
N HIS A 331 -7.92 -11.47 15.53
CA HIS A 331 -7.38 -10.56 16.55
C HIS A 331 -8.12 -10.68 17.89
N ASP A 332 -9.43 -10.91 17.87
CA ASP A 332 -10.24 -11.06 19.08
C ASP A 332 -9.97 -12.41 19.76
N THR A 333 -9.67 -13.46 18.99
CA THR A 333 -9.25 -14.76 19.53
C THR A 333 -7.92 -14.64 20.29
N PHE A 334 -6.95 -13.90 19.73
CA PHE A 334 -5.68 -13.63 20.41
C PHE A 334 -5.89 -12.80 21.67
N ALA A 335 -6.73 -11.76 21.63
CA ALA A 335 -7.05 -10.95 22.81
C ALA A 335 -7.73 -11.79 23.90
N ALA A 336 -8.68 -12.66 23.54
CA ALA A 336 -9.36 -13.56 24.49
C ALA A 336 -8.39 -14.59 25.12
N ALA A 337 -7.34 -14.97 24.40
CA ALA A 337 -6.25 -15.82 24.90
C ALA A 337 -5.25 -15.07 25.81
N GLY A 338 -5.54 -13.81 26.19
CA GLY A 338 -4.63 -12.99 26.99
C GLY A 338 -3.47 -12.39 26.20
N GLY A 339 -3.56 -12.43 24.86
CA GLY A 339 -2.56 -11.88 23.97
C GLY A 339 -2.54 -10.36 23.89
N ARG A 340 -1.55 -9.85 23.17
CA ARG A 340 -1.38 -8.43 22.87
C ARG A 340 -1.71 -8.18 21.41
N ARG A 341 -2.43 -7.10 21.14
CA ARG A 341 -2.71 -6.60 19.80
C ARG A 341 -1.92 -5.32 19.55
N CYS A 342 -1.25 -5.25 18.41
CA CYS A 342 -0.59 -4.04 17.91
C CYS A 342 -1.39 -3.48 16.74
N ASN A 343 -1.71 -2.20 16.80
CA ASN A 343 -2.28 -1.41 15.69
C ASN A 343 -1.71 0.01 15.76
N SER A 344 -0.40 0.11 15.51
CA SER A 344 0.44 1.27 15.81
C SER A 344 1.15 1.78 14.56
N GLU A 345 1.41 3.09 14.49
CA GLU A 345 2.27 3.68 13.45
C GLU A 345 3.74 3.28 13.60
N VAL A 346 4.16 2.99 14.83
CA VAL A 346 5.53 2.64 15.21
C VAL A 346 5.56 1.21 15.73
N ASP A 347 6.43 0.39 15.16
CA ASP A 347 6.77 -0.94 15.68
C ASP A 347 8.29 -1.13 15.57
N ASN A 348 8.94 -1.57 16.64
CA ASN A 348 10.42 -1.69 16.70
C ASN A 348 11.18 -0.44 16.20
N SER A 349 10.70 0.76 16.56
CA SER A 349 11.23 2.06 16.10
C SER A 349 11.13 2.32 14.59
N GLU A 350 10.43 1.45 13.85
CA GLU A 350 10.19 1.59 12.41
C GLU A 350 8.79 2.16 12.17
N VAL A 351 8.71 3.13 11.25
CA VAL A 351 7.44 3.68 10.76
C VAL A 351 7.25 3.40 9.27
N MET A 352 6.00 3.24 8.87
CA MET A 352 5.62 3.28 7.46
C MET A 352 5.38 4.73 7.06
N MET A 353 6.06 5.17 5.99
CA MET A 353 5.82 6.47 5.39
C MET A 353 5.34 6.30 3.96
N THR A 354 4.47 7.21 3.56
CA THR A 354 3.83 7.22 2.26
C THR A 354 3.95 8.61 1.63
N LYS A 355 4.14 8.66 0.32
CA LYS A 355 4.09 9.89 -0.47
C LYS A 355 3.03 9.75 -1.54
N LEU A 356 2.05 10.65 -1.54
CA LEU A 356 1.06 10.75 -2.59
C LEU A 356 1.56 11.81 -3.58
N PHE A 357 1.91 11.38 -4.79
CA PHE A 357 2.63 12.25 -5.74
C PHE A 357 1.74 13.37 -6.33
N ASP A 358 0.43 13.11 -6.46
CA ASP A 358 -0.55 14.12 -6.87
C ASP A 358 -1.84 13.95 -6.05
N PRO A 359 -1.92 14.57 -4.85
CA PRO A 359 -3.07 14.43 -3.95
C PRO A 359 -4.38 14.97 -4.54
N MET A 360 -4.30 16.01 -5.37
CA MET A 360 -5.49 16.63 -5.95
C MET A 360 -6.05 15.79 -7.09
N SER A 361 -5.20 15.30 -8.00
CA SER A 361 -5.63 14.30 -9.00
C SER A 361 -6.17 13.05 -8.31
N PHE A 362 -5.55 12.60 -7.22
CA PHE A 362 -6.06 11.44 -6.47
C PHE A 362 -7.43 11.70 -5.84
N LEU A 363 -7.68 12.89 -5.31
CA LEU A 363 -8.98 13.30 -4.79
C LEU A 363 -10.05 13.33 -5.90
N GLU A 364 -9.72 13.92 -7.05
CA GLU A 364 -10.60 13.96 -8.23
C GLU A 364 -10.94 12.55 -8.72
N ASP A 365 -9.92 11.69 -8.83
CA ASP A 365 -10.08 10.29 -9.17
C ASP A 365 -11.02 9.62 -8.16
N SER A 366 -10.89 9.93 -6.86
CA SER A 366 -11.68 9.32 -5.78
C SER A 366 -13.12 9.81 -5.67
N LEU A 367 -13.55 10.83 -6.43
CA LEU A 367 -14.89 11.42 -6.29
C LEU A 367 -16.02 10.40 -6.48
N ALA A 368 -15.89 9.46 -7.42
CA ALA A 368 -16.91 8.42 -7.65
C ALA A 368 -17.13 7.55 -6.40
N GLU A 369 -16.04 7.19 -5.72
CA GLU A 369 -16.07 6.43 -4.47
C GLU A 369 -16.67 7.26 -3.33
N ILE A 370 -16.30 8.54 -3.23
CA ILE A 370 -16.90 9.50 -2.29
C ILE A 370 -18.42 9.59 -2.50
N HIS A 371 -18.90 9.62 -3.75
CA HIS A 371 -20.33 9.63 -4.05
C HIS A 371 -21.04 8.36 -3.62
N ARG A 372 -20.40 7.20 -3.83
CA ARG A 372 -20.90 5.89 -3.41
C ARG A 372 -21.05 5.84 -1.89
N ARG A 373 -20.02 6.26 -1.14
CA ARG A 373 -20.04 6.34 0.34
C ARG A 373 -21.14 7.27 0.84
N ALA A 374 -21.26 8.47 0.27
CA ALA A 374 -22.31 9.42 0.64
C ALA A 374 -23.73 8.85 0.45
N LYS A 375 -23.96 8.12 -0.64
CA LYS A 375 -25.23 7.42 -0.91
C LYS A 375 -25.48 6.26 0.06
N ALA A 376 -24.47 5.43 0.30
CA ALA A 376 -24.57 4.29 1.21
C ALA A 376 -24.90 4.74 2.64
N ALA A 377 -24.30 5.85 3.09
CA ALA A 377 -24.57 6.47 4.39
C ALA A 377 -25.86 7.32 4.43
N LYS A 378 -26.60 7.44 3.31
CA LYS A 378 -27.83 8.23 3.20
C LYS A 378 -27.67 9.69 3.66
N LEU A 379 -26.54 10.32 3.34
CA LEU A 379 -26.34 11.74 3.63
C LEU A 379 -27.44 12.60 2.98
N ALA A 380 -27.85 13.68 3.65
CA ALA A 380 -28.83 14.62 3.10
C ALA A 380 -28.22 15.37 1.90
N LEU A 381 -28.82 15.21 0.73
CA LEU A 381 -28.36 15.82 -0.52
C LEU A 381 -29.31 16.94 -0.99
N PRO A 382 -28.81 18.04 -1.58
CA PRO A 382 -27.41 18.31 -1.92
C PRO A 382 -26.58 18.74 -0.71
N PHE A 383 -25.29 18.42 -0.74
CA PHE A 383 -24.34 18.82 0.30
C PHE A 383 -23.02 19.27 -0.34
N ASP A 384 -22.37 20.26 0.27
CA ASP A 384 -21.07 20.79 -0.13
C ASP A 384 -20.14 20.73 1.09
N LEU A 385 -18.98 20.07 0.95
CA LEU A 385 -17.90 20.09 1.93
C LEU A 385 -16.73 20.92 1.40
N GLY A 386 -16.40 22.00 2.09
CA GLY A 386 -15.20 22.78 1.81
C GLY A 386 -13.93 22.13 2.33
N LEU A 387 -12.83 22.32 1.62
CA LEU A 387 -11.46 21.99 1.99
C LEU A 387 -10.62 23.26 1.79
N LEU A 388 -10.03 23.76 2.86
CA LEU A 388 -9.01 24.80 2.88
C LEU A 388 -7.67 24.08 3.08
N ILE A 389 -6.90 23.93 2.01
CA ILE A 389 -5.63 23.18 1.99
C ILE A 389 -4.52 24.17 1.71
N ASP A 390 -3.64 24.43 2.68
CA ASP A 390 -2.51 25.36 2.52
C ASP A 390 -2.92 26.70 1.84
N ASP A 391 -3.99 27.33 2.35
CA ASP A 391 -4.65 28.55 1.84
C ASP A 391 -5.45 28.43 0.51
N GLU A 392 -5.39 27.29 -0.16
CA GLU A 392 -6.19 27.01 -1.35
C GLU A 392 -7.58 26.47 -0.99
N ARG A 393 -8.60 26.90 -1.74
CA ARG A 393 -10.01 26.60 -1.44
C ARG A 393 -10.58 25.63 -2.45
N PHE A 394 -11.16 24.55 -1.96
CA PHE A 394 -11.89 23.58 -2.77
C PHE A 394 -13.22 23.23 -2.10
N ALA A 395 -14.20 22.80 -2.90
CA ALA A 395 -15.44 22.26 -2.38
C ALA A 395 -15.82 20.97 -3.11
N ILE A 396 -16.07 19.92 -2.33
CA ILE A 396 -16.67 18.67 -2.82
C ILE A 396 -18.18 18.87 -2.82
N SER A 397 -18.76 19.04 -4.00
CA SER A 397 -20.19 19.25 -4.21
C SER A 397 -20.85 17.92 -4.57
N VAL A 398 -21.57 17.34 -3.62
CA VAL A 398 -22.32 16.08 -3.80
C VAL A 398 -23.79 16.38 -4.09
N ARG A 399 -24.30 15.81 -5.18
CA ARG A 399 -25.70 15.90 -5.64
C ARG A 399 -26.25 14.49 -5.81
N GLN A 400 -27.56 14.37 -6.04
CA GLN A 400 -28.20 13.05 -6.19
C GLN A 400 -27.56 12.17 -7.28
N ARG A 401 -27.14 12.79 -8.39
CA ARG A 401 -26.60 12.09 -9.58
C ARG A 401 -25.16 12.42 -9.93
N SER A 402 -24.53 13.34 -9.21
CA SER A 402 -23.18 13.79 -9.55
C SER A 402 -22.41 14.22 -8.32
N VAL A 403 -21.09 14.19 -8.47
CA VAL A 403 -20.11 14.66 -7.51
C VAL A 403 -19.08 15.46 -8.31
N LYS A 404 -18.64 16.61 -7.78
CA LYS A 404 -17.64 17.46 -8.43
C LYS A 404 -16.74 18.09 -7.40
N LEU A 405 -15.47 18.24 -7.74
CA LEU A 405 -14.54 19.13 -7.05
C LEU A 405 -14.66 20.53 -7.68
N LEU A 406 -14.85 21.55 -6.85
CA LEU A 406 -15.01 22.93 -7.28
C LEU A 406 -13.89 23.79 -6.67
N PRO A 407 -12.93 24.28 -7.47
CA PRO A 407 -11.87 25.16 -6.97
C PRO A 407 -12.42 26.55 -6.63
N GLY A 408 -11.76 27.25 -5.72
CA GLY A 408 -12.07 28.60 -5.26
C GLY A 408 -13.32 28.72 -4.37
N LYS A 409 -13.99 27.62 -4.05
CA LYS A 409 -15.18 27.58 -3.19
C LYS A 409 -14.86 26.90 -1.88
N LEU A 410 -15.52 27.34 -0.80
CA LEU A 410 -15.35 26.75 0.53
C LEU A 410 -16.71 26.45 1.19
N GLY A 411 -17.67 27.37 1.08
CA GLY A 411 -18.98 27.21 1.72
C GLY A 411 -18.92 27.43 3.24
N ARG A 412 -19.97 26.99 3.95
CA ARG A 412 -20.11 27.19 5.42
C ARG A 412 -19.54 26.03 6.24
N SER A 413 -19.60 24.81 5.69
CA SER A 413 -19.08 23.59 6.31
C SER A 413 -17.79 23.21 5.60
N TYR A 414 -16.65 23.37 6.27
CA TYR A 414 -15.34 23.12 5.70
C TYR A 414 -14.34 22.59 6.73
N PHE A 415 -13.25 22.02 6.22
CA PHE A 415 -12.04 21.73 6.98
C PHE A 415 -10.89 22.61 6.54
N GLU A 416 -10.02 22.95 7.48
CA GLU A 416 -8.71 23.52 7.24
C GLU A 416 -7.65 22.48 7.67
N CYS A 417 -6.75 22.16 6.75
CA CYS A 417 -5.74 21.12 6.92
C CYS A 417 -4.55 21.38 5.97
N GLY A 418 -3.38 20.80 6.26
CA GLY A 418 -2.26 20.84 5.31
C GLY A 418 -2.32 19.70 4.29
N LEU A 419 -1.40 19.72 3.33
CA LEU A 419 -1.23 18.62 2.37
C LEU A 419 -0.95 17.26 3.04
N ARG A 420 -0.30 17.28 4.20
CA ARG A 420 -0.01 16.10 5.02
C ARG A 420 -1.29 15.43 5.48
N GLU A 421 -2.17 16.19 6.12
CA GLU A 421 -3.44 15.70 6.66
C GLU A 421 -4.37 15.29 5.53
N LEU A 422 -4.40 16.04 4.41
CA LEU A 422 -5.14 15.62 3.21
C LEU A 422 -4.67 14.25 2.72
N THR A 423 -3.36 14.02 2.65
CA THR A 423 -2.79 12.73 2.24
C THR A 423 -3.24 11.61 3.17
N GLN A 424 -3.18 11.82 4.49
CA GLN A 424 -3.64 10.82 5.46
C GLN A 424 -5.16 10.59 5.39
N MET A 425 -5.96 11.62 5.11
CA MET A 425 -7.41 11.50 4.90
C MET A 425 -7.74 10.68 3.64
N LEU A 426 -7.07 10.99 2.52
CA LEU A 426 -7.29 10.31 1.24
C LEU A 426 -6.91 8.83 1.31
N LEU A 427 -5.85 8.51 2.06
CA LEU A 427 -5.40 7.15 2.31
C LEU A 427 -6.11 6.50 3.51
N GLY A 428 -7.12 7.14 4.10
CA GLY A 428 -7.90 6.56 5.20
C GLY A 428 -7.08 6.24 6.46
N HIS A 429 -5.95 6.89 6.66
CA HIS A 429 -5.11 6.76 7.85
C HIS A 429 -5.58 7.65 8.99
N LEU A 430 -6.05 8.85 8.64
CA LEU A 430 -6.46 9.88 9.59
C LEU A 430 -7.85 9.57 10.16
N ASP A 431 -7.99 9.62 11.48
CA ASP A 431 -9.29 9.66 12.14
C ASP A 431 -9.75 11.10 12.29
N ILE A 432 -10.90 11.43 11.69
CA ILE A 432 -11.41 12.81 11.61
C ILE A 432 -11.72 13.37 13.00
N GLU A 433 -12.26 12.56 13.92
CA GLU A 433 -12.64 13.06 15.25
C GLU A 433 -11.40 13.26 16.12
N GLU A 434 -10.52 12.26 16.18
CA GLU A 434 -9.27 12.35 16.94
C GLU A 434 -8.39 13.52 16.44
N SER A 435 -8.41 13.80 15.12
CA SER A 435 -7.60 14.88 14.52
C SER A 435 -8.17 16.27 14.75
N VAL A 436 -9.49 16.40 14.88
CA VAL A 436 -10.10 17.68 15.32
C VAL A 436 -9.84 17.91 16.80
N GLU A 437 -9.94 16.87 17.63
CA GLU A 437 -9.70 16.95 19.08
C GLU A 437 -8.23 17.28 19.41
N SER A 438 -7.29 16.78 18.61
CA SER A 438 -5.86 17.09 18.73
C SER A 438 -5.42 18.36 18.01
N GLU A 439 -6.37 19.13 17.44
CA GLU A 439 -6.13 20.35 16.67
C GLU A 439 -5.24 20.18 15.41
N ALA A 440 -5.03 18.95 14.95
CA ALA A 440 -4.29 18.66 13.72
C ALA A 440 -5.05 19.13 12.47
N ILE A 441 -6.39 19.06 12.50
CA ILE A 441 -7.27 19.67 11.49
C ILE A 441 -8.31 20.55 12.18
N ARG A 442 -8.78 21.59 11.51
CA ARG A 442 -9.84 22.46 12.04
C ARG A 442 -11.12 22.26 11.24
N ALA A 443 -12.22 22.01 11.94
CA ALA A 443 -13.55 21.90 11.34
C ALA A 443 -14.38 23.15 11.64
N SER A 444 -15.07 23.70 10.65
CA SER A 444 -15.90 24.89 10.85
C SER A 444 -17.23 24.59 11.54
N THR A 445 -17.76 23.37 11.39
CA THR A 445 -19.05 22.93 11.94
C THR A 445 -19.04 21.45 12.27
N ARG A 446 -19.94 21.01 13.16
CA ARG A 446 -20.18 19.58 13.41
C ARG A 446 -20.63 18.84 12.14
N THR A 447 -21.42 19.50 11.30
CA THR A 447 -21.83 18.94 10.00
C THR A 447 -20.65 18.65 9.08
N ALA A 448 -19.57 19.45 9.13
CA ALA A 448 -18.35 19.15 8.40
C ALA A 448 -17.73 17.85 8.92
N ILE A 449 -17.60 17.69 10.25
CA ILE A 449 -17.11 16.46 10.93
C ILE A 449 -17.90 15.24 10.47
N ASP A 450 -19.22 15.27 10.63
CA ASP A 450 -20.07 14.13 10.30
C ASP A 450 -19.99 13.76 8.80
N ALA A 451 -19.90 14.76 7.93
CA ALA A 451 -19.72 14.53 6.50
C ALA A 451 -18.34 13.93 6.18
N ALA A 452 -17.25 14.49 6.69
CA ALA A 452 -15.91 13.97 6.40
C ALA A 452 -15.71 12.55 6.92
N ARG A 453 -16.29 12.18 8.07
CA ARG A 453 -16.28 10.79 8.56
C ARG A 453 -16.84 9.80 7.54
N VAL A 454 -17.85 10.22 6.77
CA VAL A 454 -18.47 9.40 5.73
C VAL A 454 -17.65 9.42 4.43
N LEU A 455 -17.13 10.58 4.03
CA LEU A 455 -16.41 10.71 2.76
C LEU A 455 -15.00 10.12 2.82
N PHE A 456 -14.34 10.31 3.96
CA PHE A 456 -12.96 9.90 4.28
C PHE A 456 -12.95 9.01 5.53
N PRO A 457 -13.58 7.82 5.48
CA PRO A 457 -13.53 6.90 6.59
C PRO A 457 -12.10 6.39 6.78
N ARG A 458 -11.80 5.96 8.01
CA ARG A 458 -10.59 5.18 8.27
C ARG A 458 -10.66 3.86 7.50
N LEU A 459 -9.63 3.59 6.72
CA LEU A 459 -9.54 2.38 5.88
C LEU A 459 -8.62 1.35 6.57
N PRO A 460 -8.95 0.06 6.52
CA PRO A 460 -8.12 -1.00 7.08
C PRO A 460 -6.94 -1.30 6.13
N ILE A 461 -6.14 -0.29 5.79
CA ILE A 461 -4.99 -0.48 4.89
C ILE A 461 -4.02 -1.46 5.55
N TRP A 462 -3.81 -2.57 4.87
CA TRP A 462 -2.90 -3.61 5.33
C TRP A 462 -2.25 -4.33 4.16
N ARG A 463 -0.96 -4.64 4.31
CA ARG A 463 -0.18 -5.40 3.33
C ARG A 463 0.19 -6.75 3.95
N PRO A 464 -0.02 -7.86 3.25
CA PRO A 464 0.49 -9.16 3.70
C PRO A 464 1.99 -9.10 4.00
N ALA A 465 2.38 -9.64 5.15
CA ALA A 465 3.79 -9.67 5.54
C ALA A 465 4.60 -10.57 4.59
N PHE A 466 3.94 -11.54 3.97
CA PHE A 466 4.55 -12.48 3.04
C PHE A 466 5.24 -11.79 1.86
N ASP A 467 4.75 -10.66 1.34
CA ASP A 467 5.41 -9.93 0.24
C ASP A 467 6.73 -9.27 0.66
N SER A 468 6.90 -8.98 1.96
CA SER A 468 8.04 -8.22 2.50
C SER A 468 8.99 -9.03 3.38
N MET A 469 8.64 -10.28 3.71
CA MET A 469 9.47 -11.13 4.57
C MET A 469 10.80 -11.45 3.87
N PRO A 470 11.99 -11.23 4.48
CA PRO A 470 13.27 -11.68 3.94
C PRO A 470 13.35 -13.20 3.74
N ALA A 471 14.19 -13.65 2.81
CA ALA A 471 14.43 -15.06 2.48
C ALA A 471 15.52 -15.71 3.32
#